data_AF-A0A5N7MYL2-F1
#
_entry.id   AF-A0A5N7MYL2-F1
#
_cell.length_a   1.000
_cell.length_b   1.000
_cell.length_c   1.000
_cell.angle_alpha   90.00
_cell.angle_beta   90.00
_cell.angle_gamma   90.00
#
_symmetry.space_group_name_H-M   'P 1'
#
loop_
_entity.id
_entity.type
_entity.pdbx_description
1 polymer ?
#
loop_
_entity_poly.entity_id
_entity_poly.type
_entity_poly.pdbx_seq_one_letter_code
_entity_poly.pdbx_strand_id
1 'polypeptide(L)' 'MVDQKVGSAAVEDHPLVKSLRAILKELDDQYERERQNLIATLPNTSVKDRALAMLESRHQQRRENYSRELAALLE' A
#
# COMPACT_ATOMS: atom_id res chain seq x y z
N MET A 1 -31.57 18.87 6.40
CA MET A 1 -30.81 17.59 6.36
C MET A 1 -29.82 17.67 5.21
N VAL A 2 -28.81 18.54 5.30
CA VAL A 2 -27.82 18.74 4.21
C VAL A 2 -26.46 19.21 4.75
N ASP A 3 -25.84 18.51 5.71
CA ASP A 3 -24.50 18.91 6.20
C ASP A 3 -23.51 17.77 6.41
N GLN A 4 -23.79 16.59 5.84
CA GLN A 4 -22.91 15.43 6.02
C GLN A 4 -21.77 15.35 4.97
N LYS A 5 -21.80 16.19 3.91
CA LYS A 5 -20.84 16.11 2.79
C LYS A 5 -19.59 16.98 2.96
N VAL A 6 -19.63 17.99 3.83
CA VAL A 6 -18.51 18.95 4.03
C VAL A 6 -17.41 18.35 4.93
N GLY A 7 -17.77 17.47 5.87
CA GLY A 7 -16.81 16.81 6.76
C GLY A 7 -15.88 15.80 6.06
N SER A 8 -16.41 15.04 5.09
CA SER A 8 -15.64 14.00 4.40
C SER A 8 -14.54 14.58 3.49
N ALA A 9 -14.83 15.61 2.71
CA ALA A 9 -13.84 16.24 1.83
C ALA A 9 -12.70 16.93 2.62
N ALA A 10 -13.00 17.51 3.79
CA ALA A 10 -12.00 18.14 4.65
C ALA A 10 -11.01 17.12 5.26
N VAL A 11 -11.49 15.91 5.56
CA VAL A 11 -10.65 14.82 6.06
C VAL A 11 -9.78 14.23 4.95
N GLU A 12 -10.32 14.09 3.73
CA GLU A 12 -9.52 13.65 2.58
C GLU A 12 -8.38 14.61 2.22
N ASP A 13 -8.58 15.90 2.45
CA ASP A 13 -7.58 16.93 2.21
C ASP A 13 -6.57 17.11 3.34
N HIS A 14 -6.76 16.41 4.47
CA HIS A 14 -5.89 16.51 5.63
C HIS A 14 -4.46 16.05 5.28
N PRO A 15 -3.42 16.82 5.67
CA PRO A 15 -2.02 16.51 5.32
C PRO A 15 -1.60 15.08 5.70
N LEU A 16 -2.06 14.59 6.85
CA LEU A 16 -1.79 13.21 7.29
C LEU A 16 -2.40 12.16 6.36
N VAL A 17 -3.64 12.35 5.92
CA VAL A 17 -4.33 11.44 4.98
C VAL A 17 -3.61 11.43 3.64
N LYS A 18 -3.18 12.60 3.15
CA LYS A 18 -2.35 12.72 1.95
C LYS A 18 -1.01 12.01 2.10
N SER A 19 -0.32 12.19 3.23
CA SER A 19 0.94 11.51 3.51
C SER A 19 0.77 9.98 3.58
N LEU A 20 -0.25 9.48 4.26
CA LEU A 20 -0.54 8.04 4.34
C LEU A 20 -0.85 7.44 2.97
N ARG A 21 -1.66 8.12 2.14
CA ARG A 21 -1.93 7.71 0.75
C ARG A 21 -0.65 7.70 -0.09
N ALA A 22 0.22 8.70 0.08
CA ALA A 22 1.51 8.75 -0.62
C ALA A 22 2.44 7.60 -0.20
N ILE A 23 2.52 7.29 1.10
CA ILE A 23 3.30 6.17 1.62
C ILE A 23 2.78 4.84 1.07
N LEU A 24 1.46 4.63 1.08
CA LEU A 24 0.84 3.43 0.52
C LEU A 24 1.17 3.27 -0.96
N LYS A 25 1.05 4.36 -1.73
CA LYS A 25 1.41 4.36 -3.15
C LYS A 25 2.89 4.03 -3.36
N GLU A 26 3.78 4.61 -2.56
CA GLU A 26 5.21 4.33 -2.67
C GLU A 26 5.56 2.87 -2.31
N LEU A 27 4.88 2.28 -1.31
CA LEU A 27 5.02 0.86 -0.99
C LEU A 27 4.57 -0.04 -2.14
N ASP A 28 3.44 0.29 -2.78
CA ASP A 28 2.92 -0.44 -3.93
C ASP A 28 3.87 -0.31 -5.14
N ASP A 29 4.40 0.90 -5.41
CA ASP A 29 5.38 1.15 -6.47
C ASP A 29 6.71 0.41 -6.23
N GLN A 30 7.19 0.36 -4.97
CA GLN A 30 8.39 -0.39 -4.58
C GLN A 30 8.19 -1.90 -4.76
N TYR A 31 7.06 -2.43 -4.30
CA TYR A 31 6.73 -3.84 -4.45
C TYR A 31 6.70 -4.27 -5.92
N GLU A 32 6.04 -3.50 -6.79
CA GLU A 32 5.97 -3.87 -8.20
C GLU A 32 7.35 -3.84 -8.85
N ARG A 33 8.20 -2.86 -8.51
CA ARG A 33 9.59 -2.81 -9.00
C ARG A 33 10.40 -4.03 -8.55
N GLU A 34 10.34 -4.38 -7.27
CA GLU A 34 11.05 -5.55 -6.73
C GLU A 34 10.52 -6.85 -7.33
N ARG A 35 9.21 -6.96 -7.52
CA ARG A 35 8.55 -8.10 -8.15
C ARG A 35 9.03 -8.28 -9.59
N GLN A 36 9.05 -7.21 -10.38
CA GLN A 36 9.56 -7.24 -11.76
C GLN A 36 11.05 -7.60 -11.79
N ASN A 37 11.85 -7.08 -10.87
CA ASN A 37 13.27 -7.45 -10.76
C ASN A 37 13.44 -8.95 -10.45
N LEU A 38 12.69 -9.51 -9.50
CA LEU A 38 12.73 -10.95 -9.21
C LEU A 38 12.28 -11.78 -10.41
N ILE A 39 11.26 -11.32 -11.13
CA ILE A 39 10.78 -11.98 -12.34
C ILE A 39 11.85 -12.02 -13.43
N ALA A 40 12.58 -10.92 -13.62
CA ALA A 40 13.61 -10.78 -14.64
C ALA A 40 14.93 -11.48 -14.30
N THR A 41 15.29 -11.54 -13.01
CA THR A 41 16.61 -12.02 -12.56
C THR A 41 16.62 -13.50 -12.20
N LEU A 42 15.51 -14.05 -11.70
CA LEU A 42 15.45 -15.43 -11.28
C LEU A 42 14.93 -16.33 -12.40
N PRO A 43 15.57 -17.49 -12.63
CA PRO A 43 15.03 -18.51 -13.51
C PRO A 43 13.69 -19.02 -12.95
N ASN A 44 12.77 -19.41 -13.83
CA ASN A 44 11.47 -19.98 -13.46
C ASN A 44 11.66 -21.32 -12.72
N THR A 45 11.82 -21.22 -11.41
CA THR A 45 12.14 -22.30 -10.47
C THR A 45 11.36 -22.10 -9.18
N SER A 46 11.24 -23.14 -8.37
CA SER A 46 10.57 -23.07 -7.06
C SER A 46 11.17 -22.01 -6.12
N VAL A 47 12.43 -21.63 -6.30
CA VAL A 47 13.09 -20.55 -5.54
C VAL A 47 12.49 -19.19 -5.89
N LYS A 48 12.17 -18.96 -7.18
CA LYS A 48 11.50 -17.74 -7.63
C LYS A 48 10.11 -17.60 -7.02
N ASP A 49 9.32 -18.67 -7.06
CA ASP A 49 7.97 -18.67 -6.49
C ASP A 49 8.01 -18.37 -4.98
N ARG A 50 8.97 -18.98 -4.27
CA ARG A 50 9.17 -18.71 -2.84
C ARG A 50 9.62 -17.27 -2.57
N ALA A 51 10.53 -16.72 -3.38
CA ALA A 51 10.98 -15.35 -3.24
C ALA A 51 9.83 -14.35 -3.47
N LEU A 52 9.00 -14.59 -4.48
CA LEU A 52 7.81 -13.79 -4.76
C LEU A 52 6.78 -13.86 -3.63
N ALA A 53 6.49 -15.05 -3.10
CA ALA A 53 5.57 -15.20 -1.98
C ALA A 53 6.07 -14.50 -0.70
N MET A 54 7.38 -14.57 -0.43
CA MET A 54 8.00 -13.84 0.69
C MET A 54 7.93 -12.32 0.50
N LEU A 55 8.14 -11.84 -0.74
CA LEU A 55 8.02 -10.41 -1.06
C LEU A 55 6.58 -9.92 -0.86
N GLU A 56 5.60 -10.65 -1.38
CA GLU A 56 4.17 -10.34 -1.24
C GLU A 56 3.75 -10.30 0.24
N SER A 57 4.14 -11.31 1.03
CA SER A 57 3.83 -11.35 2.46
C SER A 57 4.38 -10.14 3.21
N ARG A 58 5.62 -9.73 2.91
CA ARG A 58 6.24 -8.54 3.53
C ARG A 58 5.56 -7.24 3.09
N HIS A 59 5.22 -7.11 1.82
CA HIS A 59 4.50 -5.96 1.30
C HIS A 59 3.14 -5.82 1.99
N GLN A 60 2.37 -6.91 2.04
CA GLN A 60 1.05 -6.92 2.67
C GLN A 60 1.13 -6.53 4.15
N GLN A 61 2.06 -7.10 4.90
CA GLN A 61 2.24 -6.79 6.33
C GLN A 61 2.58 -5.31 6.56
N ARG A 62 3.44 -4.72 5.72
CA ARG A 62 3.78 -3.28 5.83
C ARG A 62 2.61 -2.40 5.43
N ARG A 63 1.94 -2.74 4.34
CA ARG A 63 0.80 -1.98 3.78
C ARG A 63 -0.39 -1.98 4.73
N GLU A 64 -0.62 -3.08 5.42
CA GLU A 64 -1.76 -3.23 6.32
C GLU A 64 -1.73 -2.22 7.49
N ASN A 65 -0.56 -1.95 8.05
CA ASN A 65 -0.41 -0.96 9.13
C ASN A 65 -0.92 0.43 8.70
N TYR A 66 -0.42 0.94 7.58
CA TYR A 66 -0.83 2.25 7.06
C TYR A 66 -2.27 2.24 6.54
N SER A 67 -2.76 1.10 6.03
CA SER A 67 -4.15 0.98 5.56
C SER A 67 -5.14 1.05 6.72
N ARG A 68 -4.82 0.44 7.88
CA ARG A 68 -5.65 0.52 9.09
C ARG A 68 -5.64 1.93 9.67
N GLU A 69 -4.48 2.59 9.73
CA GLU A 69 -4.39 3.98 10.17
C GLU A 69 -5.19 4.92 9.25
N LEU A 70 -5.09 4.73 7.94
CA LEU A 70 -5.86 5.51 6.98
C LEU A 70 -7.37 5.27 7.13
N ALA A 71 -7.81 4.02 7.34
CA ALA A 71 -9.21 3.70 7.57
C ALA A 71 -9.74 4.37 8.85
N ALA A 72 -8.99 4.29 9.96
CA ALA A 72 -9.36 4.91 11.23
C ALA A 72 -9.46 6.44 11.16
N LEU A 73 -8.75 7.08 10.23
CA LEU A 73 -8.84 8.53 9.99
C LEU A 73 -10.01 8.93 9.09
N LEU A 74 -10.58 7.99 8.33
CA LEU A 74 -11.66 8.23 7.36
C LEU A 74 -13.05 7.78 7.87
N GLU A 75 -13.10 7.02 8.97
CA GLU A 75 -14.32 6.69 9.73
C GLU A 75 -14.83 7.88 10.57
#